data_AF-A0A131XM25-F1
#
_entry.id   AF-A0A131XM25-F1
#
_cell.length_a   1.000
_cell.length_b   1.000
_cell.length_c   1.000
_cell.angle_alpha   90.00
_cell.angle_beta   90.00
_cell.angle_gamma   90.00
#
_symmetry.space_group_name_H-M   'P 1'
#
loop_
_entity.id
_entity.type
_entity.pdbx_description
1 polymer ?
#
loop_
_entity_poly.entity_id
_entity_poly.type
_entity_poly.pdbx_seq_one_letter_code
_entity_poly.pdbx_strand_id
1 'polypeptide(L)'
;HDGASLKRKLSPGALLVVEVRANESCTSMRFSRRQEFGTVLLLLCLFASLAKAAVFVQPVDVKNKQCIWKKYAIPDGAHINLANPCMSLTCDSRLKYLRGASCGRVSLQGYPKNCTLKKGKGIYPKCCKTHLVCS
;
A
#
# COMPACT_ATOMS: atom_id res chain seq x y z
N HIS A 1 4.99 -34.48 10.50
CA HIS A 1 6.38 -34.23 10.07
C HIS A 1 6.34 -33.14 9.02
N ASP A 2 6.60 -31.87 9.26
CA ASP A 2 7.26 -31.17 10.37
C ASP A 2 6.69 -29.75 10.44
N GLY A 3 6.41 -29.28 11.66
CA GLY A 3 5.99 -27.92 11.92
C GLY A 3 7.20 -27.00 12.08
N ALA A 4 7.27 -25.92 11.30
CA ALA A 4 8.20 -24.83 11.54
C ALA A 4 7.41 -23.55 11.85
N SER A 5 7.10 -23.37 13.14
CA SER A 5 6.63 -22.12 13.71
C SER A 5 7.78 -21.12 13.78
N LEU A 6 7.92 -20.28 12.75
CA LEU A 6 8.92 -19.21 12.75
C LEU A 6 8.38 -18.00 13.51
N LYS A 7 8.54 -18.00 14.84
CA LYS A 7 8.39 -16.81 15.70
C LYS A 7 9.31 -15.70 15.18
N ARG A 8 8.79 -14.74 14.41
CA ARG A 8 9.51 -13.50 14.13
C ARG A 8 9.29 -12.53 15.28
N LYS A 9 10.32 -12.39 16.13
CA LYS A 9 10.47 -11.28 17.09
C LYS A 9 10.25 -9.96 16.35
N LEU A 10 9.17 -9.28 16.69
CA LEU A 10 8.83 -7.97 16.16
C LEU A 10 9.73 -6.92 16.84
N SER A 11 10.74 -6.42 16.12
CA SER A 11 11.51 -5.26 16.58
C SER A 11 10.64 -3.99 16.45
N PRO A 12 10.67 -3.07 17.43
CA PRO A 12 9.90 -1.84 17.37
C PRO A 12 10.47 -0.96 16.24
N GLY A 13 9.70 -0.79 15.17
CA GLY A 13 10.11 -0.01 13.99
C GLY A 13 9.92 -0.69 12.64
N ALA A 14 9.43 -1.94 12.59
CA ALA A 14 9.14 -2.61 11.33
C ALA A 14 7.99 -1.90 10.57
N LEU A 15 8.33 -1.19 9.50
CA LEU A 15 7.39 -0.71 8.49
C LEU A 15 6.70 -1.94 7.88
N LEU A 16 5.45 -2.20 8.23
CA LEU A 16 4.65 -3.23 7.59
C LEU A 16 4.26 -2.72 6.19
N VAL A 17 5.14 -2.94 5.22
CA VAL A 17 4.82 -2.77 3.81
C VAL A 17 3.95 -3.95 3.43
N VAL A 18 2.63 -3.75 3.42
CA VAL A 18 1.71 -4.69 2.77
C VAL A 18 1.89 -4.48 1.27
N GLU A 19 2.90 -5.15 0.71
CA GLU A 19 3.01 -5.29 -0.73
C GLU A 19 1.87 -6.22 -1.15
N VAL A 20 0.77 -5.64 -1.65
CA VAL A 20 -0.27 -6.42 -2.32
C VAL A 20 0.34 -6.88 -3.65
N ARG A 21 1.14 -7.95 -3.58
CA ARG A 21 1.53 -8.70 -4.76
C ARG A 21 0.31 -9.52 -5.16
N ALA A 22 -0.27 -9.19 -6.30
CA ALA A 22 -1.10 -10.14 -7.03
C ALA A 22 -0.18 -11.27 -7.54
N ASN A 23 0.22 -12.18 -6.65
CA ASN A 23 0.85 -13.43 -7.05
C ASN A 23 -0.25 -14.47 -7.24
N GLU A 24 -0.60 -14.65 -8.51
CA GLU A 24 -0.99 -15.89 -9.17
C GLU A 24 -1.12 -17.13 -8.26
N SER A 25 -2.33 -17.42 -7.80
CA SER A 25 -2.89 -18.79 -7.67
C SER A 25 -4.25 -18.73 -6.97
N CYS A 26 -5.28 -18.41 -7.74
CA CYS A 26 -6.65 -18.80 -7.41
C CYS A 26 -7.09 -19.92 -8.36
N THR A 27 -6.21 -20.88 -8.62
CA THR A 27 -6.54 -22.08 -9.39
C THR A 27 -6.80 -23.22 -8.42
N SER A 28 -8.07 -23.66 -8.42
CA SER A 28 -8.63 -24.81 -7.71
C SER A 28 -9.13 -24.55 -6.28
N MET A 29 -10.24 -23.82 -6.18
CA MET A 29 -11.30 -24.24 -5.26
C MET A 29 -12.42 -24.86 -6.09
N ARG A 30 -12.55 -26.19 -6.03
CA ARG A 30 -13.75 -26.91 -6.52
C ARG A 30 -14.91 -26.54 -5.60
N PHE A 31 -15.58 -25.44 -5.90
CA PHE A 31 -16.80 -25.05 -5.19
C PHE A 31 -18.00 -25.60 -5.95
N SER A 32 -18.63 -26.61 -5.34
CA SER A 32 -19.85 -27.23 -5.85
C SER A 32 -20.98 -26.20 -5.89
N ARG A 33 -21.43 -25.89 -7.12
CA ARG A 33 -22.78 -25.46 -7.52
C ARG A 33 -23.59 -24.66 -6.47
N ARG A 34 -23.32 -23.36 -6.36
CA ARG A 34 -24.34 -22.31 -6.17
C ARG A 34 -23.99 -21.12 -7.08
N GLN A 35 -24.79 -20.98 -8.14
CA GLN A 35 -24.47 -20.27 -9.38
C GLN A 35 -24.44 -18.73 -9.25
N GLU A 36 -25.00 -18.17 -8.17
CA GLU A 36 -25.21 -16.71 -8.04
C GLU A 36 -24.11 -15.98 -7.23
N PHE A 37 -23.41 -16.67 -6.32
CA PHE A 37 -22.36 -16.04 -5.49
C PHE A 37 -21.00 -15.93 -6.21
N GLY A 38 -20.80 -16.75 -7.25
CA GLY A 38 -19.55 -16.77 -8.01
C GLY A 38 -19.31 -15.45 -8.72
N THR A 39 -20.32 -14.91 -9.40
CA THR A 39 -20.21 -13.70 -10.23
C THR A 39 -19.92 -12.45 -9.39
N VAL A 40 -20.57 -12.31 -8.23
CA VAL A 40 -20.35 -11.20 -7.30
C VAL A 40 -18.94 -11.24 -6.73
N LEU A 41 -18.46 -12.43 -6.34
CA LEU A 41 -17.09 -12.61 -5.84
C LEU A 41 -16.04 -12.32 -6.92
N LEU A 42 -16.32 -12.73 -8.16
CA LEU A 42 -15.43 -12.50 -9.30
C LEU A 42 -15.35 -11.01 -9.66
N LEU A 43 -16.48 -10.29 -9.63
CA LEU A 43 -16.54 -8.84 -9.78
C LEU A 43 -15.75 -8.13 -8.68
N LEU A 44 -15.94 -8.49 -7.41
CA LEU A 44 -15.19 -7.92 -6.28
C LEU A 44 -13.67 -8.10 -6.43
N CYS A 45 -13.22 -9.27 -6.88
CA CYS A 45 -11.80 -9.54 -7.14
C CYS A 45 -11.24 -8.70 -8.30
N LEU A 46 -12.02 -8.52 -9.37
CA LEU A 46 -11.63 -7.66 -10.50
C LEU A 46 -11.47 -6.20 -10.06
N PHE A 47 -12.39 -5.65 -9.27
CA PHE A 47 -12.25 -4.27 -8.76
C PHE A 47 -11.09 -4.11 -7.78
N ALA A 48 -10.80 -5.12 -6.95
CA ALA A 48 -9.65 -5.09 -6.04
C ALA A 48 -8.30 -5.03 -6.79
N SER A 49 -8.23 -5.55 -8.02
CA SER A 49 -6.99 -5.60 -8.80
C SER A 49 -6.58 -4.27 -9.48
N LEU A 50 -7.45 -3.26 -9.53
CA LEU A 50 -7.13 -1.97 -10.19
C LEU A 50 -6.37 -0.98 -9.29
N ALA A 51 -6.38 -1.16 -7.97
CA ALA A 51 -5.74 -0.22 -7.05
C ALA A 51 -4.27 -0.57 -6.80
N LYS A 52 -3.38 -0.23 -7.73
CA LYS A 52 -1.90 -0.27 -7.53
C LYS A 52 -1.39 0.88 -6.63
N ALA A 53 -2.12 1.21 -5.56
CA ALA A 53 -1.59 2.08 -4.52
C ALA A 53 -0.88 1.19 -3.49
N ALA A 54 0.39 1.47 -3.21
CA ALA A 54 1.07 0.83 -2.09
C ALA A 54 0.51 1.45 -0.79
N VAL A 55 -0.55 0.82 -0.28
CA VAL A 55 -1.20 1.15 0.98
C VAL A 55 -0.39 0.52 2.11
N PHE A 56 -0.06 1.31 3.12
CA PHE A 56 0.57 0.79 4.33
C PHE A 56 -0.23 1.20 5.55
N VAL A 57 -0.20 0.33 6.56
CA VAL A 57 -0.84 0.55 7.86
C VAL A 57 0.23 0.32 8.91
N GLN A 58 0.50 1.33 9.74
CA GLN A 58 1.55 1.28 10.74
C GLN A 58 0.99 1.67 12.12
N PRO A 59 1.26 0.90 13.19
CA PRO A 59 0.93 1.35 14.54
C PRO A 59 1.74 2.59 14.91
N VAL A 60 1.12 3.52 15.63
CA VAL A 60 1.72 4.80 16.02
C VAL A 60 1.33 5.18 17.43
N ASP A 61 2.18 5.98 18.08
CA ASP A 61 1.84 6.59 19.35
C ASP A 61 0.76 7.66 19.16
N VAL A 62 -0.13 7.77 20.15
CA VAL A 62 -1.18 8.79 20.16
C VAL A 62 -1.01 9.67 21.39
N LYS A 63 -0.90 10.99 21.17
CA LYS A 63 -0.89 12.00 22.24
C LYS A 63 -1.90 13.08 21.89
N ASN A 64 -2.75 13.45 22.85
CA ASN A 64 -3.75 14.51 22.69
C ASN A 64 -4.63 14.36 21.42
N LYS A 65 -5.08 13.13 21.12
CA LYS A 65 -5.84 12.78 19.90
C LYS A 65 -5.08 13.05 18.58
N GLN A 66 -3.75 12.99 18.61
CA GLN A 66 -2.89 13.14 17.43
C GLN A 66 -1.97 11.93 17.31
N CYS A 67 -1.84 11.40 16.10
CA CYS A 67 -0.86 10.39 15.78
C CYS A 67 0.53 11.02 15.70
N ILE A 68 1.47 10.48 16.46
CA ILE A 68 2.86 10.91 16.47
C ILE A 68 3.65 9.98 15.56
N TRP A 69 4.08 10.50 14.41
CA TRP A 69 4.88 9.74 13.45
C TRP A 69 6.11 10.54 13.03
N LYS A 70 7.28 10.06 13.44
CA LYS A 70 8.56 10.77 13.28
C LYS A 70 8.48 12.18 13.89
N LYS A 71 8.55 13.22 13.05
CA LYS A 71 8.45 14.64 13.43
C LYS A 71 7.05 15.23 13.23
N TYR A 72 6.08 14.43 12.80
CA TYR A 72 4.74 14.89 12.48
C TYR A 72 3.77 14.51 13.59
N ALA A 73 3.01 15.50 14.06
CA ALA A 73 1.82 15.30 14.87
C ALA A 73 0.60 15.51 13.96
N ILE A 74 -0.12 14.43 13.70
CA ILE A 74 -1.24 14.42 12.74
C ILE A 74 -2.52 14.31 13.55
N PRO A 75 -3.43 15.31 13.50
CA PRO A 75 -4.71 15.23 14.18
C PRO A 75 -5.55 14.04 13.73
N ASP A 76 -6.40 13.53 14.63
CA ASP A 76 -7.37 12.48 14.31
C ASP A 76 -8.19 12.81 13.06
N GLY A 77 -8.27 11.87 12.12
CA GLY A 77 -8.98 12.05 10.84
C GLY A 77 -8.28 12.98 9.84
N ALA A 78 -7.22 13.68 10.23
CA ALA A 78 -6.48 14.54 9.31
C ALA A 78 -5.59 13.72 8.38
N HIS A 79 -5.36 14.29 7.20
CA HIS A 79 -4.47 13.74 6.18
C HIS A 79 -3.33 14.72 5.91
N ILE A 80 -2.11 14.20 5.70
CA ILE A 80 -0.95 15.00 5.30
C ILE A 80 -0.26 14.37 4.08
N ASN A 81 0.23 15.21 3.19
CA ASN A 81 0.98 14.81 2.00
C ASN A 81 2.43 15.24 2.15
N LEU A 82 3.34 14.28 1.97
CA LEU A 82 4.78 14.48 2.14
C LEU A 82 5.49 14.50 0.80
N ALA A 83 6.51 15.36 0.68
CA ALA A 83 7.45 15.36 -0.44
C ALA A 83 8.56 14.31 -0.27
N ASN A 84 9.02 14.11 0.98
CA ASN A 84 10.06 13.16 1.32
C ASN A 84 9.81 12.52 2.70
N PRO A 85 9.57 11.20 2.80
CA PRO A 85 9.31 10.29 1.68
C PRO A 85 8.01 10.67 0.95
N CYS A 86 7.89 10.35 -0.35
CA CYS A 86 6.72 10.74 -1.15
C CYS A 86 5.52 9.84 -0.85
N MET A 87 4.64 10.29 0.05
CA MET A 87 3.48 9.53 0.52
C MET A 87 2.40 10.44 1.08
N SER A 88 1.18 9.92 1.12
CA SER A 88 0.07 10.47 1.92
C SER A 88 -0.08 9.66 3.20
N LEU A 89 -0.44 10.33 4.29
CA LEU A 89 -0.69 9.74 5.60
C LEU A 89 -2.05 10.21 6.13
N THR A 90 -2.74 9.35 6.85
CA THR A 90 -4.00 9.61 7.54
C THR A 90 -3.95 9.01 8.93
N CYS A 91 -4.31 9.80 9.95
CA CYS A 91 -4.31 9.36 11.33
C CYS A 91 -5.67 8.77 11.73
N ASP A 92 -5.64 7.60 12.36
CA ASP A 92 -6.75 7.05 13.15
C ASP A 92 -6.29 6.93 14.60
N SER A 93 -6.60 7.94 15.40
CA SER A 93 -6.16 8.01 16.80
C SER A 93 -6.90 7.02 17.71
N ARG A 94 -8.12 6.61 17.31
CA ARG A 94 -8.92 5.62 18.04
C ARG A 94 -8.29 4.24 17.94
N LEU A 95 -7.91 3.86 16.72
CA LEU A 95 -7.27 2.58 16.46
C LEU A 95 -5.75 2.62 16.76
N LYS A 96 -5.16 3.82 16.92
CA LYS A 96 -3.71 4.03 17.10
C LYS A 96 -2.89 3.54 15.90
N TYR A 97 -3.44 3.75 14.71
CA TYR A 97 -2.77 3.40 13.46
C TYR A 97 -2.73 4.60 12.52
N LEU A 98 -1.71 4.57 11.67
CA LEU A 98 -1.52 5.51 10.59
C LEU A 98 -1.66 4.73 9.30
N ARG A 99 -2.58 5.19 8.45
CA ARG A 99 -2.80 4.64 7.11
C ARG A 99 -2.09 5.56 6.13
N GLY A 100 -1.47 5.00 5.10
CA GLY A 100 -0.80 5.81 4.10
C GLY A 100 -0.78 5.17 2.74
N ALA A 101 -0.55 6.01 1.74
CA ALA A 101 -0.37 5.58 0.35
C ALA A 101 0.95 6.13 -0.17
N SER A 102 1.76 5.29 -0.80
CA SER A 102 2.98 5.72 -1.49
C SER A 102 2.84 5.51 -3.00
N CYS A 103 3.82 6.01 -3.77
CA CYS A 103 3.80 5.99 -5.23
C CYS A 103 3.76 4.60 -5.88
N GLY A 104 3.86 3.52 -5.11
CA GLY A 104 3.94 2.16 -5.65
C GLY A 104 5.18 1.90 -6.51
N ARG A 105 5.30 0.68 -7.06
CA ARG A 105 6.30 0.36 -8.08
C ARG A 105 5.65 0.51 -9.44
N VAL A 106 6.16 1.42 -10.26
CA VAL A 106 5.80 1.52 -11.69
C VAL A 106 6.72 0.57 -12.45
N SER A 107 6.13 -0.44 -13.11
CA SER A 107 6.88 -1.34 -13.98
C SER A 107 7.15 -0.67 -15.31
N LEU A 108 8.40 -0.73 -15.78
CA LEU A 108 8.80 -0.32 -17.13
C LEU A 108 8.69 -1.48 -18.14
N GLN A 109 8.09 -2.59 -17.75
CA GLN A 109 7.92 -3.75 -18.62
C GLN A 109 7.03 -3.39 -19.81
N GLY A 110 7.53 -3.59 -21.03
CA GLY A 110 6.87 -3.20 -22.28
C GLY A 110 7.29 -1.82 -22.83
N TYR A 111 8.05 -1.02 -22.08
CA TYR A 111 8.64 0.22 -22.60
C TYR A 111 10.01 -0.03 -23.25
N PRO A 112 10.37 0.72 -24.31
CA PRO A 112 11.67 0.56 -24.94
C PRO A 112 12.80 0.98 -23.99
N LYS A 113 13.99 0.39 -24.17
CA LYS A 113 15.11 0.46 -23.22
C LYS A 113 15.65 1.88 -22.99
N ASN A 114 15.34 2.81 -23.89
CA ASN A 114 15.66 4.22 -23.83
C ASN A 114 14.69 5.04 -22.96
N CYS A 115 13.66 4.40 -22.37
CA CYS A 115 12.70 5.07 -21.50
C CYS A 115 13.09 4.97 -20.03
N THR A 116 13.04 6.11 -19.34
CA THR A 116 13.28 6.22 -17.90
C THR A 116 12.12 6.95 -17.22
N LEU A 117 11.86 6.60 -15.95
CA LEU A 117 10.89 7.30 -15.13
C LEU A 117 11.56 8.44 -14.37
N LYS A 118 11.18 9.67 -14.69
CA LYS A 118 11.62 10.86 -13.95
C LYS A 118 10.76 11.06 -12.70
N LYS A 119 11.42 11.42 -11.60
CA LYS A 119 10.76 11.78 -10.35
C LYS A 119 10.05 13.13 -10.53
N GLY A 120 8.77 13.19 -10.17
CA GLY A 120 8.04 14.44 -10.15
C GLY A 120 8.49 15.37 -9.03
N LYS A 121 8.06 16.64 -9.08
CA LYS A 121 8.41 17.70 -8.12
C LYS A 121 7.20 18.03 -7.23
N GLY A 122 7.45 18.38 -5.96
CA GLY A 122 6.42 18.84 -5.02
C GLY A 122 6.05 17.82 -3.93
N ILE A 123 4.81 17.88 -3.44
CA ILE A 123 4.23 16.98 -2.43
C ILE A 123 3.44 15.84 -3.09
N TYR A 124 3.22 14.73 -2.38
CA TYR A 124 2.41 13.62 -2.89
C TYR A 124 1.02 14.10 -3.38
N PRO A 125 0.50 13.59 -4.52
CA PRO A 125 1.08 12.58 -5.41
C PRO A 125 2.05 13.12 -6.48
N LYS A 126 2.29 14.44 -6.53
CA LYS A 126 3.12 15.08 -7.57
C LYS A 126 4.60 14.69 -7.50
N CYS A 127 5.12 14.27 -6.35
CA CYS A 127 6.49 13.77 -6.22
C CYS A 127 6.70 12.33 -6.72
N CYS A 128 5.65 11.66 -7.21
CA CYS A 128 5.75 10.31 -7.74
C CYS A 128 6.48 10.24 -9.09
N LYS A 129 7.03 9.07 -9.40
CA LYS A 129 7.71 8.79 -10.67
C LYS A 129 6.68 8.44 -11.76
N THR A 130 5.93 9.43 -12.23
CA THR A 130 4.88 9.25 -13.23
C THR A 130 5.29 9.68 -14.65
N HIS A 131 6.36 10.47 -14.78
CA HIS A 131 6.79 10.99 -16.07
C HIS A 131 7.76 10.03 -16.75
N LEU A 132 7.28 9.34 -17.79
CA LEU A 132 8.11 8.57 -18.69
C LEU A 132 8.81 9.50 -19.67
N VAL A 133 10.13 9.39 -19.78
CA VAL A 133 10.92 10.10 -20.78
C VAL A 133 11.73 9.08 -21.56
N CYS A 134 11.49 9.02 -22.86
CA CYS A 134 12.22 8.18 -23.80
C CYS A 134 13.18 9.06 -24.60
N SER A 135 14.42 8.61 -24.75
CA SER A 135 15.46 9.32 -25.53
C SER A 135 15.57 8.80 -26.94
#